data_AF-A0A1V5W5L4-F1
#
_entry.id   AF-A0A1V5W5L4-F1
#
_cell.length_a   1.000
_cell.length_b   1.000
_cell.length_c   1.000
_cell.angle_alpha   90.00
_cell.angle_beta   90.00
_cell.angle_gamma   90.00
#
_symmetry.space_group_name_H-M   'P 1'
#
loop_
_entity.id
_entity.type
_entity.pdbx_description
1 polymer ?
#
loop_
_entity_poly.entity_id
_entity_poly.type
_entity_poly.pdbx_seq_one_letter_code
_entity_poly.pdbx_strand_id
1 'polypeptide(L)'
;MRKIICITGPDGSGKSTLIQSLLKTHNYYVASIWDGMKNNENNVLFNSKLNVDKYLCNLLPDARLLFLAHAMKISIDKAFESNQDILIDSYFYKYFVSELTLGASKKLADSLLDVFVVPDKTFYLVIDSNTTRQRKTKYSRYECGLVKHASTESFLEFQLKTQNYWNTFVKPNWIKINAKENEEVVLKNVLTHL
;
A
#
# COMPACT_ATOMS: atom_id res chain seq x y z
N MET A 1 -10.61 18.10 -15.08
CA MET A 1 -9.35 17.72 -14.42
C MET A 1 -9.60 16.39 -13.73
N ARG A 2 -8.67 15.43 -13.84
CA ARG A 2 -8.83 14.08 -13.28
C ARG A 2 -8.60 14.09 -11.77
N LYS A 3 -9.46 13.41 -11.00
CA LYS A 3 -9.26 13.25 -9.55
C LYS A 3 -8.30 12.08 -9.27
N ILE A 4 -7.40 12.28 -8.31
CA ILE A 4 -6.47 11.27 -7.80
C ILE A 4 -6.79 11.04 -6.32
N ILE A 5 -7.30 9.86 -6.01
CA ILE A 5 -7.67 9.47 -4.65
C ILE A 5 -6.73 8.36 -4.19
N CYS A 6 -6.23 8.44 -2.96
CA CYS A 6 -5.43 7.39 -2.34
C CYS A 6 -6.19 6.76 -1.17
N ILE A 7 -6.17 5.43 -1.06
CA ILE A 7 -6.60 4.69 0.12
C ILE A 7 -5.39 3.98 0.70
N THR A 8 -4.95 4.38 1.90
CA THR A 8 -3.75 3.86 2.56
C THR A 8 -4.02 3.42 4.00
N GLY A 9 -3.06 2.73 4.60
CA GLY A 9 -3.17 2.12 5.93
C GLY A 9 -2.28 0.90 6.11
N PRO A 10 -2.07 0.43 7.35
CA PRO A 10 -1.25 -0.74 7.65
C PRO A 10 -1.80 -2.03 7.04
N ASP A 11 -1.00 -3.09 6.99
CA ASP A 11 -1.46 -4.38 6.47
C ASP A 11 -2.62 -4.94 7.29
N GLY A 12 -3.61 -5.50 6.61
CA GLY A 12 -4.85 -6.00 7.24
C GLY A 12 -5.89 -4.92 7.56
N SER A 13 -5.69 -3.65 7.17
CA SER A 13 -6.65 -2.57 7.46
C SER A 13 -7.94 -2.57 6.62
N GLY A 14 -8.10 -3.49 5.65
CA GLY A 14 -9.31 -3.59 4.82
C GLY A 14 -9.34 -2.75 3.55
N LYS A 15 -8.19 -2.18 3.13
CA LYS A 15 -8.08 -1.35 1.91
C LYS A 15 -8.67 -2.01 0.66
N SER A 16 -8.26 -3.25 0.37
CA SER A 16 -8.69 -3.95 -0.84
C SER A 16 -10.20 -4.21 -0.84
N THR A 17 -10.78 -4.52 0.33
CA THR A 17 -12.22 -4.67 0.51
C THR A 17 -12.95 -3.35 0.24
N LEU A 18 -12.50 -2.25 0.84
CA LEU A 18 -13.07 -0.92 0.59
C LEU A 18 -12.98 -0.51 -0.88
N ILE A 19 -11.82 -0.73 -1.53
CA ILE A 19 -11.63 -0.45 -2.96
C ILE A 19 -12.64 -1.23 -3.79
N GLN A 20 -12.78 -2.54 -3.55
CA GLN A 20 -13.77 -3.36 -4.27
C GLN A 20 -15.20 -2.83 -4.10
N SER A 21 -15.55 -2.38 -2.90
CA SER A 21 -16.88 -1.82 -2.62
C SER A 21 -17.10 -0.45 -3.29
N LEU A 22 -16.07 0.39 -3.40
CA LEU A 22 -16.13 1.64 -4.18
C LEU A 22 -16.32 1.41 -5.68
N LEU A 23 -15.64 0.40 -6.24
CA LEU A 23 -15.73 0.06 -7.66
C LEU A 23 -17.10 -0.46 -8.10
N LYS A 24 -17.97 -0.85 -7.15
CA LYS A 24 -19.36 -1.22 -7.45
C LYS A 24 -20.21 -0.01 -7.87
N THR A 25 -19.83 1.20 -7.45
CA THR A 25 -20.63 2.43 -7.64
C THR A 25 -19.88 3.53 -8.36
N HIS A 26 -18.56 3.43 -8.49
CA HIS A 26 -17.71 4.43 -9.12
C HIS A 26 -16.78 3.79 -10.14
N ASN A 27 -16.54 4.50 -11.24
CA ASN A 27 -15.62 4.06 -12.28
C ASN A 27 -14.24 4.67 -12.07
N TYR A 28 -13.32 3.91 -11.46
CA TYR A 28 -11.94 4.32 -11.24
C TYR A 28 -10.96 3.39 -11.95
N TYR A 29 -9.86 3.97 -12.43
CA TYR A 29 -8.66 3.19 -12.72
C TYR A 29 -7.93 2.93 -11.41
N VAL A 30 -7.83 1.66 -11.01
CA VAL A 30 -7.10 1.29 -9.79
C VAL A 30 -5.62 1.12 -10.08
N ALA A 31 -4.78 1.90 -9.40
CA ALA A 31 -3.34 1.77 -9.44
C ALA A 31 -2.83 1.12 -8.14
N SER A 32 -2.18 -0.02 -8.25
CA SER A 32 -1.52 -0.75 -7.18
C SER A 32 -0.05 -0.97 -7.53
N ILE A 33 0.83 -1.06 -6.53
CA ILE A 33 2.28 -1.29 -6.77
C ILE A 33 2.55 -2.56 -7.60
N TRP A 34 1.60 -3.49 -7.61
CA TRP A 34 1.74 -4.80 -8.24
C TRP A 34 1.30 -4.79 -9.71
N ASP A 35 0.64 -3.73 -10.20
CA ASP A 35 0.10 -3.72 -11.57
C ASP A 35 1.19 -3.76 -12.64
N GLY A 36 2.32 -3.08 -12.40
CA GLY A 36 3.50 -3.18 -13.25
C GLY A 36 4.13 -4.58 -13.30
N MET A 37 3.78 -5.45 -12.35
CA MET A 37 4.30 -6.81 -12.23
C MET A 37 3.31 -7.90 -12.67
N LYS A 38 2.07 -7.54 -13.01
CA LYS A 38 1.07 -8.50 -13.48
C LYS A 38 1.47 -9.01 -14.86
N ASN A 39 1.32 -10.32 -15.06
CA ASN A 39 1.55 -10.98 -16.34
C ASN A 39 0.75 -10.29 -17.45
N ASN A 40 1.44 -9.76 -18.44
CA ASN A 40 0.89 -9.59 -19.78
C ASN A 40 1.53 -10.67 -20.68
N GLU A 41 0.86 -11.01 -21.78
CA GLU A 41 1.23 -12.13 -22.65
C GLU A 41 2.68 -12.09 -23.17
N ASN A 42 3.33 -10.91 -23.10
CA ASN A 42 4.65 -10.67 -23.65
C ASN A 42 5.75 -10.35 -22.61
N ASN A 43 5.45 -10.28 -21.30
CA ASN A 43 6.48 -9.99 -20.31
C ASN A 43 6.07 -10.47 -18.90
N VAL A 44 6.78 -11.46 -18.36
CA VAL A 44 6.54 -11.92 -16.99
C VAL A 44 7.75 -11.68 -16.10
N LEU A 45 7.73 -10.55 -15.39
CA LEU A 45 8.71 -10.29 -14.33
C LEU A 45 8.50 -11.25 -13.15
N PHE A 46 7.25 -11.54 -12.77
CA PHE A 46 6.92 -12.50 -11.72
C PHE A 46 5.68 -13.34 -12.03
N ASN A 47 5.85 -14.67 -12.05
CA ASN A 47 4.76 -15.61 -12.30
C ASN A 47 3.80 -15.82 -11.10
N SER A 48 4.12 -15.30 -9.91
CA SER A 48 3.29 -15.48 -8.72
C SER A 48 3.61 -14.47 -7.61
N LYS A 49 2.67 -14.27 -6.68
CA LYS A 49 2.91 -13.50 -5.44
C LYS A 49 4.05 -14.10 -4.60
N LEU A 50 4.24 -15.42 -4.64
CA LEU A 50 5.32 -16.09 -3.95
C LEU A 50 6.69 -15.70 -4.55
N ASN A 51 6.77 -15.54 -5.87
CA ASN A 51 8.01 -15.12 -6.53
C ASN A 51 8.35 -13.66 -6.18
N VAL A 52 7.34 -12.78 -6.10
CA VAL A 52 7.51 -11.40 -5.63
C VAL A 52 8.04 -11.40 -4.20
N ASP A 53 7.41 -12.16 -3.28
CA ASP A 53 7.87 -12.24 -1.88
C ASP A 53 9.30 -12.79 -1.77
N LYS A 54 9.64 -13.83 -2.55
CA LYS A 54 11.02 -14.35 -2.64
C LYS A 54 12.02 -13.31 -3.10
N TYR A 55 11.68 -12.57 -4.16
CA TYR A 55 12.55 -11.53 -4.68
C TYR A 55 12.76 -10.41 -3.66
N LEU A 56 11.68 -9.88 -3.08
CA LEU A 56 11.76 -8.85 -2.03
C LEU A 56 12.63 -9.29 -0.85
N CYS A 57 12.50 -10.54 -0.40
CA CYS A 57 13.32 -11.07 0.70
C CYS A 57 14.81 -11.25 0.37
N ASN A 58 15.19 -11.27 -0.90
CA ASN A 58 16.58 -11.41 -1.32
C ASN A 58 17.26 -10.05 -1.57
N LEU A 59 16.49 -8.96 -1.62
CA LEU A 59 17.03 -7.62 -1.85
C LEU A 59 17.56 -7.01 -0.55
N LEU A 60 18.68 -6.29 -0.66
CA LEU A 60 19.11 -5.34 0.37
C LEU A 60 18.12 -4.17 0.49
N PRO A 61 18.05 -3.49 1.65
CA PRO A 61 17.00 -2.49 1.92
C PRO A 61 16.85 -1.40 0.86
N ASP A 62 17.93 -0.72 0.47
CA ASP A 62 17.85 0.34 -0.55
C ASP A 62 17.47 -0.18 -1.94
N ALA A 63 17.94 -1.38 -2.31
CA ALA A 63 17.55 -2.01 -3.56
C ALA A 63 16.06 -2.35 -3.58
N ARG A 64 15.51 -2.80 -2.44
CA ARG A 64 14.08 -3.09 -2.29
C ARG A 64 13.24 -1.82 -2.34
N LEU A 65 13.69 -0.75 -1.69
CA LEU A 65 13.06 0.57 -1.76
C LEU A 65 12.98 1.08 -3.21
N LEU A 66 14.10 1.05 -3.94
CA LEU A 66 14.15 1.45 -5.36
C LEU A 66 13.21 0.61 -6.22
N PHE A 67 13.21 -0.71 -6.02
CA PHE A 67 12.34 -1.62 -6.75
C PHE A 67 10.85 -1.32 -6.51
N LEU A 68 10.45 -1.09 -5.26
CA LEU A 68 9.08 -0.74 -4.90
C LEU A 68 8.69 0.65 -5.44
N ALA A 69 9.59 1.63 -5.39
CA ALA A 69 9.37 2.94 -5.96
C ALA A 69 9.17 2.87 -7.49
N HIS A 70 10.03 2.14 -8.19
CA HIS A 70 9.89 1.84 -9.62
C HIS A 70 8.54 1.20 -9.95
N ALA A 71 8.17 0.16 -9.21
CA ALA A 71 6.92 -0.55 -9.45
C ALA A 71 5.69 0.34 -9.26
N MET A 72 5.71 1.19 -8.23
CA MET A 72 4.66 2.17 -7.98
C MET A 72 4.60 3.21 -9.11
N LYS A 73 5.76 3.72 -9.56
CA LYS A 73 5.83 4.73 -10.63
C LYS A 73 5.21 4.21 -11.93
N ILE A 74 5.56 2.98 -12.34
CA ILE A 74 4.95 2.35 -13.53
C ILE A 74 3.43 2.28 -13.40
N SER A 75 2.91 1.85 -12.25
CA SER A 75 1.46 1.72 -12.06
C SER A 75 0.73 3.05 -12.14
N ILE A 76 1.33 4.11 -11.58
CA ILE A 76 0.78 5.47 -11.66
C ILE A 76 0.81 5.99 -13.09
N ASP A 77 1.92 5.80 -13.81
CA ASP A 77 2.06 6.29 -15.19
C ASP A 77 1.03 5.64 -16.11
N LYS A 78 0.82 4.32 -15.99
CA LYS A 78 -0.26 3.62 -16.69
C LYS A 78 -1.65 4.13 -16.30
N ALA A 79 -1.86 4.48 -15.03
CA ALA A 79 -3.13 5.05 -14.60
C ALA A 79 -3.39 6.43 -15.22
N PHE A 80 -2.34 7.22 -15.45
CA PHE A 80 -2.42 8.50 -16.15
C PHE A 80 -2.77 8.37 -17.65
N GLU A 81 -2.44 7.25 -18.28
CA GLU A 81 -2.86 6.95 -19.66
C GLU A 81 -4.37 6.62 -19.79
N SER A 82 -5.04 6.25 -18.69
CA SER A 82 -6.49 6.00 -18.70
C SER A 82 -7.28 7.29 -18.95
N ASN A 83 -8.60 7.22 -19.20
CA ASN A 83 -9.50 8.39 -19.24
C ASN A 83 -10.39 8.49 -17.98
N GLN A 84 -10.01 7.82 -16.90
CA GLN A 84 -10.81 7.68 -15.67
C GLN A 84 -10.16 8.44 -14.51
N ASP A 85 -10.93 8.73 -13.46
CA ASP A 85 -10.36 9.11 -12.17
C ASP A 85 -9.50 7.96 -11.62
N ILE A 86 -8.46 8.30 -10.86
CA ILE A 86 -7.46 7.32 -10.38
C ILE A 86 -7.69 7.02 -8.91
N LEU A 87 -7.77 5.74 -8.59
CA LEU A 87 -7.82 5.24 -7.22
C LEU A 87 -6.55 4.45 -6.90
N ILE A 88 -5.74 4.96 -5.98
CA ILE A 88 -4.45 4.38 -5.63
C ILE A 88 -4.59 3.48 -4.40
N ASP A 89 -4.24 2.19 -4.55
CA ASP A 89 -4.15 1.22 -3.44
C ASP A 89 -2.82 1.36 -2.70
N SER A 90 -2.90 1.73 -1.42
CA SER A 90 -1.81 1.84 -0.43
C SER A 90 -0.79 2.94 -0.69
N TYR A 91 -0.56 3.28 -1.95
CA TYR A 91 0.48 4.18 -2.46
C TYR A 91 1.89 3.86 -1.94
N PHE A 92 2.89 4.67 -2.29
CA PHE A 92 4.27 4.44 -1.83
C PHE A 92 4.39 4.52 -0.30
N TYR A 93 3.50 5.27 0.38
CA TYR A 93 3.54 5.49 1.83
C TYR A 93 3.70 4.20 2.63
N LYS A 94 2.84 3.21 2.37
CA LYS A 94 2.86 1.92 3.07
C LYS A 94 4.20 1.21 2.88
N TYR A 95 4.69 1.19 1.65
CA TYR A 95 5.91 0.46 1.30
C TYR A 95 7.14 1.14 1.88
N PHE A 96 7.22 2.47 1.79
CA PHE A 96 8.35 3.21 2.32
C PHE A 96 8.42 3.11 3.85
N VAL A 97 7.27 3.09 4.54
CA VAL A 97 7.20 2.77 5.97
C VAL A 97 7.84 1.41 6.29
N SER A 98 7.48 0.35 5.54
CA SER A 98 8.09 -0.97 5.72
C SER A 98 9.59 -0.95 5.44
N GLU A 99 10.02 -0.26 4.38
CA GLU A 99 11.43 -0.20 3.99
C GLU A 99 12.30 0.54 4.99
N LEU A 100 11.84 1.68 5.50
CA LEU A 100 12.54 2.39 6.58
C LEU A 100 12.64 1.53 7.84
N THR A 101 11.59 0.75 8.14
CA THR A 101 11.60 -0.22 9.25
C THR A 101 12.63 -1.34 9.04
N LEU A 102 12.84 -1.74 7.78
CA LEU A 102 13.80 -2.77 7.36
C LEU A 102 15.22 -2.22 7.12
N GLY A 103 15.46 -0.95 7.44
CA GLY A 103 16.78 -0.33 7.39
C GLY A 103 17.15 0.34 6.06
N ALA A 104 16.16 0.67 5.22
CA ALA A 104 16.42 1.50 4.05
C ALA A 104 16.83 2.92 4.45
N SER A 105 17.67 3.54 3.63
CA SER A 105 18.19 4.89 3.82
C SER A 105 17.06 5.91 3.79
N LYS A 106 16.89 6.64 4.90
CA LYS A 106 15.95 7.77 4.96
C LYS A 106 16.25 8.81 3.89
N LYS A 107 17.52 9.11 3.64
CA LYS A 107 17.94 10.07 2.60
C LYS A 107 17.46 9.63 1.22
N LEU A 108 17.56 8.34 0.90
CA LEU A 108 17.06 7.81 -0.37
C LEU A 108 15.54 7.88 -0.45
N ALA A 109 14.83 7.50 0.63
CA ALA A 109 13.38 7.58 0.69
C ALA A 109 12.87 9.02 0.52
N ASP A 110 13.52 9.99 1.19
CA ASP A 110 13.18 11.42 1.08
C ASP A 110 13.37 11.91 -0.37
N SER A 111 14.49 11.57 -1.03
CA SER A 111 14.74 11.96 -2.44
C SER A 111 13.73 11.36 -3.42
N LEU A 112 13.14 10.21 -3.10
CA LEU A 112 12.15 9.58 -3.97
C LEU A 112 10.76 10.21 -3.86
N LEU A 113 10.48 11.01 -2.81
CA LEU A 113 9.16 11.63 -2.62
C LEU A 113 8.79 12.57 -3.77
N ASP A 114 9.78 13.28 -4.32
CA ASP A 114 9.58 14.26 -5.39
C ASP A 114 9.21 13.62 -6.74
N VAL A 115 9.35 12.30 -6.88
CA VAL A 115 8.99 11.55 -8.09
C VAL A 115 7.48 11.31 -8.19
N PHE A 116 6.78 11.40 -7.06
CA PHE A 116 5.40 10.95 -6.93
C PHE A 116 4.40 12.11 -6.89
N VAL A 117 3.30 11.94 -7.62
CA VAL A 117 2.19 12.91 -7.64
C VAL A 117 1.51 13.01 -6.27
N VAL A 118 1.07 14.20 -5.89
CA VAL A 118 0.28 14.36 -4.65
C VAL A 118 -1.19 14.02 -4.94
N PRO A 119 -1.81 13.06 -4.24
CA PRO A 119 -3.24 12.80 -4.40
C PRO A 119 -4.11 13.98 -3.92
N ASP A 120 -5.22 14.26 -4.60
CA ASP A 120 -6.20 15.28 -4.20
C ASP A 120 -6.81 14.96 -2.84
N LYS A 121 -7.05 13.66 -2.60
CA LYS A 121 -7.57 13.14 -1.33
C LYS A 121 -6.82 11.87 -0.95
N THR A 122 -6.48 11.76 0.33
CA THR A 122 -5.91 10.54 0.91
C THR A 122 -6.76 10.11 2.09
N PHE A 123 -7.33 8.91 1.99
CA PHE A 123 -8.04 8.22 3.07
C PHE A 123 -7.08 7.31 3.80
N TYR A 124 -6.81 7.59 5.07
CA TYR A 124 -5.96 6.79 5.93
C TYR A 124 -6.81 5.92 6.85
N LEU A 125 -6.80 4.60 6.59
CA LEU A 125 -7.51 3.61 7.40
C LEU A 125 -6.73 3.37 8.70
N VAL A 126 -7.24 3.93 9.79
CA VAL A 126 -6.64 3.83 11.13
C VAL A 126 -7.16 2.59 11.83
N ILE A 127 -6.23 1.71 12.21
CA ILE A 127 -6.52 0.45 12.90
C ILE A 127 -5.27 0.03 13.69
N ASP A 128 -5.45 -0.62 14.84
CA ASP A 128 -4.33 -1.14 15.63
C ASP A 128 -3.87 -2.53 15.13
N SER A 129 -2.61 -2.85 15.40
CA SER A 129 -1.99 -4.10 14.96
C SER A 129 -2.64 -5.36 15.57
N ASN A 130 -3.27 -5.27 16.74
CA ASN A 130 -3.95 -6.44 17.32
C ASN A 130 -5.23 -6.77 16.55
N THR A 131 -5.97 -5.74 16.13
CA THR A 131 -7.17 -5.92 15.29
C THR A 131 -6.79 -6.42 13.90
N THR A 132 -5.73 -5.89 13.26
CA THR A 132 -5.32 -6.39 11.93
C THR A 132 -4.84 -7.83 11.97
N ARG A 133 -4.15 -8.22 13.05
CA ARG A 133 -3.73 -9.60 13.31
C ARG A 133 -4.92 -10.57 13.35
N GLN A 134 -6.04 -10.18 13.96
CA GLN A 134 -7.24 -11.03 14.03
C GLN A 134 -7.94 -11.18 12.67
N ARG A 135 -7.89 -10.16 11.82
CA ARG A 135 -8.57 -10.15 10.51
C ARG A 135 -7.80 -10.91 9.42
N LYS A 136 -6.48 -11.03 9.55
CA LYS A 136 -5.61 -11.56 8.50
C LYS A 136 -5.34 -13.05 8.72
N THR A 137 -5.57 -13.85 7.70
CA THR A 137 -5.38 -15.32 7.74
C THR A 137 -4.16 -15.80 6.96
N LYS A 138 -3.58 -14.93 6.11
CA LYS A 138 -2.43 -15.23 5.27
C LYS A 138 -1.41 -14.10 5.38
N TYR A 139 -0.16 -14.49 5.59
CA TYR A 139 0.97 -13.60 5.79
C TYR A 139 2.06 -13.90 4.76
N SER A 140 2.65 -12.85 4.18
CA SER A 140 3.90 -12.98 3.43
C SER A 140 5.10 -12.73 4.34
N ARG A 141 6.30 -13.19 3.95
CA ARG A 141 7.50 -12.92 4.74
C ARG A 141 7.84 -11.44 4.72
N TYR A 142 7.61 -10.77 3.59
CA TYR A 142 7.69 -9.31 3.49
C TYR A 142 6.83 -8.58 4.52
N GLU A 143 5.58 -9.02 4.73
CA GLU A 143 4.67 -8.44 5.74
C GLU A 143 5.06 -8.77 7.20
N CYS A 144 6.01 -9.70 7.39
CA CYS A 144 6.48 -10.18 8.68
C CYS A 144 7.95 -9.81 8.94
N GLY A 145 8.49 -8.80 8.25
CA GLY A 145 9.86 -8.34 8.49
C GLY A 145 10.95 -9.26 7.92
N LEU A 146 10.67 -9.97 6.84
CA LEU A 146 11.60 -10.85 6.10
C LEU A 146 12.06 -12.09 6.88
N VAL A 147 11.30 -12.50 7.91
CA VAL A 147 11.57 -13.74 8.65
C VAL A 147 11.49 -14.96 7.72
N LYS A 148 12.25 -16.02 8.04
CA LYS A 148 12.28 -17.26 7.25
C LYS A 148 10.90 -17.90 7.10
N HIS A 149 10.09 -17.86 8.17
CA HIS A 149 8.73 -18.39 8.22
C HIS A 149 7.78 -17.32 8.75
N ALA A 150 6.84 -16.88 7.91
CA ALA A 150 5.84 -15.90 8.29
C ALA A 150 4.86 -16.51 9.31
N SER A 151 4.55 -15.75 10.36
CA SER A 151 3.61 -16.13 11.41
C SER A 151 2.79 -14.93 11.87
N THR A 152 1.75 -15.21 12.65
CA THR A 152 0.91 -14.19 13.27
C THR A 152 1.72 -13.28 14.21
N GLU A 153 2.68 -13.86 14.94
CA GLU A 153 3.55 -13.16 15.90
C GLU A 153 4.55 -12.27 15.18
N SER A 154 5.25 -12.80 14.17
CA SER A 154 6.20 -12.02 13.37
C SER A 154 5.52 -10.92 12.57
N PHE A 155 4.28 -11.15 12.10
CA PHE A 155 3.45 -10.10 11.54
C PHE A 155 3.19 -8.99 12.57
N LEU A 156 2.67 -9.33 13.75
CA LEU A 156 2.36 -8.35 14.79
C LEU A 156 3.60 -7.53 15.19
N GLU A 157 4.72 -8.21 15.43
CA GLU A 157 5.97 -7.56 15.81
C GLU A 157 6.44 -6.57 14.75
N PHE A 158 6.40 -6.96 13.47
CA PHE A 158 6.77 -6.08 12.38
C PHE A 158 5.80 -4.91 12.21
N GLN A 159 4.49 -5.15 12.29
CA GLN A 159 3.49 -4.07 12.20
C GLN A 159 3.60 -3.08 13.37
N LEU A 160 3.99 -3.51 14.57
CA LEU A 160 4.26 -2.59 15.68
C LEU A 160 5.50 -1.72 15.40
N LYS A 161 6.54 -2.27 14.78
CA LYS A 161 7.74 -1.51 14.40
C LYS A 161 7.41 -0.48 13.31
N THR A 162 6.59 -0.83 12.32
CA THR A 162 6.21 0.08 11.23
C THR A 162 5.36 1.27 11.68
N GLN A 163 4.59 1.15 12.76
CA GLN A 163 3.81 2.27 13.33
C GLN A 163 4.66 3.52 13.59
N ASN A 164 5.91 3.33 14.03
CA ASN A 164 6.82 4.44 14.32
C ASN A 164 7.15 5.30 13.10
N TYR A 165 7.10 4.72 11.89
CA TYR A 165 7.44 5.40 10.65
C TYR A 165 6.24 6.03 9.93
N TRP A 166 5.00 5.65 10.26
CA TRP A 166 3.81 6.24 9.64
C TRP A 166 3.72 7.76 9.82
N ASN A 167 4.17 8.27 10.96
CA ASN A 167 4.20 9.71 11.25
C ASN A 167 5.08 10.51 10.27
N THR A 168 5.99 9.85 9.54
CA THR A 168 6.79 10.47 8.47
C THR A 168 5.93 10.90 7.28
N PHE A 169 4.85 10.16 7.00
CA PHE A 169 4.06 10.32 5.78
C PHE A 169 2.69 10.94 6.04
N VAL A 170 2.08 10.63 7.18
CA VAL A 170 0.74 11.14 7.53
C VAL A 170 0.74 12.67 7.51
N LYS A 171 -0.18 13.26 6.74
CA LYS A 171 -0.36 14.72 6.65
C LYS A 171 -1.63 15.17 7.38
N PRO A 172 -1.69 16.43 7.86
CA PRO A 172 -2.87 16.96 8.54
C PRO A 172 -4.15 16.96 7.70
N ASN A 173 -4.02 17.07 6.38
CA ASN A 173 -5.15 17.11 5.44
C ASN A 173 -5.66 15.71 5.03
N TRP A 174 -5.07 14.62 5.54
CA TRP A 174 -5.56 13.27 5.28
C TRP A 174 -6.84 13.00 6.04
N ILE A 175 -7.78 12.33 5.38
CA ILE A 175 -9.05 11.93 5.98
C ILE A 175 -8.82 10.62 6.72
N LYS A 176 -8.82 10.68 8.06
CA LYS A 176 -8.65 9.50 8.91
C LYS A 176 -9.97 8.77 9.03
N ILE A 177 -9.99 7.50 8.64
CA ILE A 177 -11.17 6.63 8.73
C ILE A 177 -10.92 5.58 9.80
N ASN A 178 -11.83 5.44 10.77
CA ASN A 178 -11.76 4.37 11.76
C ASN A 178 -12.04 3.02 11.07
N ALA A 179 -11.00 2.22 10.83
CA ALA A 179 -11.13 0.93 10.18
C ALA A 179 -11.55 -0.20 11.12
N LYS A 180 -11.79 0.07 12.42
CA LYS A 180 -12.39 -0.92 13.35
C LYS A 180 -13.87 -1.15 13.09
N GLU A 181 -14.55 -0.15 12.55
CA GLU A 181 -15.95 -0.24 12.15
C GLU A 181 -16.18 -1.35 11.11
N ASN A 182 -17.45 -1.73 10.94
CA ASN A 182 -17.83 -2.64 9.87
C ASN A 182 -17.63 -1.99 8.48
N GLU A 183 -17.59 -2.82 7.44
CA GLU A 183 -17.29 -2.40 6.07
C GLU A 183 -18.25 -1.32 5.55
N GLU A 184 -19.56 -1.45 5.83
CA GLU A 184 -20.58 -0.51 5.35
C GLU A 184 -20.39 0.88 5.93
N VAL A 185 -20.08 0.97 7.22
CA VAL A 185 -19.80 2.24 7.90
C VAL A 185 -18.51 2.87 7.35
N VAL A 186 -17.46 2.08 7.15
CA VAL A 186 -16.21 2.55 6.53
C VAL A 186 -16.47 3.09 5.13
N LEU A 187 -17.22 2.36 4.30
CA LEU A 187 -17.60 2.79 2.95
C LEU A 187 -18.39 4.09 2.98
N LYS A 188 -19.43 4.18 3.81
CA LYS A 188 -20.27 5.38 3.95
C LYS A 188 -19.42 6.60 4.31
N ASN A 189 -18.51 6.46 5.27
CA ASN A 189 -17.62 7.55 5.69
C ASN A 189 -16.68 8.02 4.56
N VAL A 190 -16.21 7.10 3.72
CA VAL A 190 -15.40 7.48 2.55
C VAL A 190 -16.25 8.23 1.53
N LEU A 191 -17.45 7.70 1.23
CA LEU A 191 -18.37 8.29 0.26
C LEU A 191 -18.80 9.72 0.64
N THR A 192 -18.93 10.05 1.93
CA THR A 192 -19.28 11.42 2.37
C THR A 192 -18.22 12.47 2.04
N HIS A 193 -17.02 12.04 1.64
CA HIS A 193 -15.90 12.94 1.33
C HIS A 193 -15.43 12.89 -0.13
N LEU A 194 -16.02 12.05 -0.98
CA LEU A 194 -15.69 11.93 -2.42
C LEU A 194 -16.37 13.02 -3.26
#